data_AF-I7GL39-F1
#
_entry.id   AF-I7GL39-F1
#
_cell.length_a   1.000
_cell.length_b   1.000
_cell.length_c   1.000
_cell.angle_alpha   90.00
_cell.angle_beta   90.00
_cell.angle_gamma   90.00
#
_symmetry.space_group_name_H-M   'P 1'
#
loop_
_entity.id
_entity.type
_entity.pdbx_description
1 polymer ?
#
loop_
_entity_poly.entity_id
_entity_poly.type
_entity_poly.pdbx_seq_one_letter_code
_entity_poly.pdbx_strand_id
1 'polypeptide(L)'
;MDTTSERDFVAEFLFWASLCMTHLSRMAEDLILYCTKEFSFVQLSDAYSTGSSLMPQKKNPDSLELIRSKAGRVFGRCAGLLMTLKGLGSLCVLACVCVCVCVCVSGLPARSPGHHESLSLFSGDVSCVWDYGHSVEQYGALGGTARSSVDWQIRQVRALLQTQQA
;
A
#
# COMPACT_ATOMS: atom_id res chain seq x y z
N MET A 1 16.42 -37.18 2.89
CA MET A 1 15.06 -37.62 3.33
C MET A 1 14.15 -36.39 3.38
N ASP A 2 14.33 -35.47 2.42
CA ASP A 2 13.91 -34.08 2.55
C ASP A 2 12.56 -33.84 1.88
N THR A 3 12.26 -34.65 0.86
CA THR A 3 10.99 -34.65 0.11
C THR A 3 9.75 -34.90 0.99
N THR A 4 9.91 -35.56 2.14
CA THR A 4 8.79 -35.86 3.05
C THR A 4 8.66 -34.91 4.23
N SER A 5 9.75 -34.30 4.68
CA SER A 5 9.80 -33.47 5.89
C SER A 5 9.70 -31.97 5.61
N GLU A 6 10.17 -31.50 4.46
CA GLU A 6 10.17 -30.07 4.15
C GLU A 6 8.75 -29.56 3.91
N ARG A 7 8.48 -28.35 4.43
CA ARG A 7 7.20 -27.63 4.28
C ARG A 7 7.43 -26.22 3.74
N ASP A 8 8.57 -26.02 3.09
CA ASP A 8 9.07 -24.72 2.69
C ASP A 8 8.18 -24.10 1.62
N PHE A 9 7.63 -24.89 0.69
CA PHE A 9 6.64 -24.43 -0.28
C PHE A 9 5.38 -23.85 0.37
N VAL A 10 4.97 -24.37 1.54
CA VAL A 10 3.81 -23.85 2.30
C VAL A 10 4.19 -22.55 2.98
N ALA A 11 5.38 -22.48 3.57
CA ALA A 11 5.86 -21.26 4.21
C ALA A 11 6.05 -20.12 3.20
N GLU A 12 6.62 -20.41 2.03
CA GLU A 12 6.79 -19.46 0.94
C GLU A 12 5.46 -18.97 0.39
N PHE A 13 4.50 -19.88 0.16
CA PHE A 13 3.15 -19.51 -0.25
C PHE A 13 2.46 -18.61 0.78
N LEU A 14 2.55 -18.94 2.08
CA LEU A 14 1.95 -18.14 3.14
C LEU A 14 2.64 -16.77 3.30
N PHE A 15 3.95 -16.70 3.07
CA PHE A 15 4.68 -15.44 3.04
C PHE A 15 4.21 -14.56 1.87
N TRP A 16 4.18 -15.10 0.65
CA TRP A 16 3.66 -14.40 -0.53
C TRP A 16 2.23 -13.92 -0.32
N ALA A 17 1.35 -14.81 0.17
CA ALA A 17 -0.04 -14.45 0.46
C ALA A 17 -0.15 -13.36 1.54
N SER A 18 0.71 -13.40 2.57
CA SER A 18 0.73 -12.37 3.61
C SER A 18 1.15 -11.00 3.06
N LEU A 19 2.16 -10.96 2.21
CA LEU A 19 2.64 -9.74 1.57
C LEU A 19 1.58 -9.15 0.62
N CYS A 20 0.95 -9.98 -0.21
CA CYS A 20 -0.17 -9.57 -1.05
C CYS A 20 -1.32 -8.98 -0.23
N MET A 21 -1.69 -9.63 0.89
CA MET A 21 -2.74 -9.13 1.76
C MET A 21 -2.37 -7.82 2.47
N THR A 22 -1.09 -7.59 2.79
CA THR A 22 -0.63 -6.29 3.30
C THR A 22 -0.85 -5.18 2.28
N HIS A 23 -0.50 -5.40 1.01
CA HIS A 23 -0.76 -4.41 -0.05
C HIS A 23 -2.27 -4.16 -0.24
N LEU A 24 -3.09 -5.21 -0.22
CA LEU A 24 -4.56 -5.08 -0.30
C LEU A 24 -5.15 -4.36 0.91
N SER A 25 -4.61 -4.56 2.12
CA SER A 25 -5.07 -3.86 3.33
C SER A 25 -4.79 -2.36 3.26
N ARG A 26 -3.66 -1.95 2.69
CA ARG A 26 -3.34 -0.54 2.48
C ARG A 26 -4.30 0.11 1.47
N MET A 27 -4.54 -0.57 0.34
CA MET A 27 -5.52 -0.11 -0.65
C MET A 27 -6.93 -0.02 -0.04
N ALA A 28 -7.31 -0.97 0.81
CA ALA A 28 -8.61 -0.94 1.49
C ALA A 28 -8.72 0.26 2.45
N GLU A 29 -7.66 0.59 3.19
CA GLU A 29 -7.62 1.76 4.08
C GLU A 29 -7.80 3.07 3.29
N ASP A 30 -7.06 3.23 2.19
CA ASP A 30 -7.15 4.42 1.33
C ASP A 30 -8.58 4.57 0.79
N LEU A 31 -9.19 3.48 0.31
CA LEU A 31 -10.57 3.51 -0.20
C LEU A 31 -11.63 3.75 0.89
N ILE A 32 -11.43 3.22 2.12
CA ILE A 32 -12.32 3.51 3.26
C ILE A 32 -12.31 5.01 3.55
N LEU A 33 -11.13 5.62 3.60
CA LEU A 33 -10.97 7.07 3.81
C LEU A 33 -11.63 7.88 2.68
N TYR A 34 -11.46 7.46 1.43
CA TYR A 34 -12.05 8.16 0.28
C TYR A 34 -13.58 8.06 0.22
N CYS A 35 -14.18 7.08 0.90
CA CYS A 35 -15.63 6.90 0.97
C CYS A 35 -16.30 7.60 2.16
N THR A 36 -15.54 8.21 3.09
CA THR A 36 -16.16 8.92 4.22
C THR A 36 -16.81 10.22 3.78
N LYS A 37 -17.74 10.74 4.59
CA LYS A 37 -18.49 11.96 4.25
C LYS A 37 -17.59 13.19 4.15
N GLU A 38 -16.49 13.21 4.89
CA GLU A 38 -15.53 14.30 4.94
C GLU A 38 -14.75 14.44 3.62
N PHE A 39 -14.40 13.32 2.97
CA PHE A 39 -13.66 13.31 1.70
C PHE A 39 -14.59 13.18 0.49
N SER A 40 -15.52 12.20 0.51
CA SER A 40 -16.49 11.95 -0.56
C SER A 40 -15.88 11.85 -1.97
N PHE A 41 -14.68 11.28 -2.10
CA PHE A 41 -14.00 11.12 -3.40
C PHE A 41 -14.49 9.90 -4.19
N VAL A 42 -14.91 8.84 -3.49
CA VAL A 42 -15.36 7.58 -4.09
C VAL A 42 -16.67 7.15 -3.44
N GLN A 43 -17.57 6.54 -4.22
CA GLN A 43 -18.80 5.95 -3.71
C GLN A 43 -18.86 4.46 -4.08
N LEU A 44 -19.06 3.60 -3.09
CA LEU A 44 -19.20 2.16 -3.31
C LEU A 44 -20.57 1.81 -3.89
N SER A 45 -20.56 0.77 -4.74
CA SER A 45 -21.79 0.13 -5.24
C SER A 45 -22.47 -0.68 -4.15
N ASP A 46 -23.80 -0.78 -4.19
CA ASP A 46 -24.61 -1.44 -3.16
C ASP A 46 -24.27 -2.93 -2.96
N ALA A 47 -23.69 -3.60 -3.96
CA ALA A 47 -23.22 -4.98 -3.84
C ALA A 47 -22.05 -5.15 -2.84
N TYR A 48 -21.26 -4.10 -2.60
CA TYR A 48 -20.05 -4.13 -1.79
C TYR A 48 -20.12 -3.23 -0.56
N SER A 49 -21.29 -2.66 -0.28
CA SER A 49 -21.51 -1.77 0.87
C SER A 49 -22.88 -2.02 1.49
N THR A 50 -22.96 -2.07 2.81
CA THR A 50 -24.26 -2.19 3.48
C THR A 50 -24.82 -0.79 3.78
N GLY A 51 -26.06 -0.54 3.37
CA GLY A 51 -26.79 0.68 3.70
C GLY A 51 -27.67 0.53 4.93
N SER A 52 -27.95 1.63 5.63
CA SER A 52 -29.01 1.64 6.64
C SER A 52 -30.37 1.88 5.96
N SER A 53 -31.40 1.13 6.37
CA SER A 53 -32.78 1.33 5.89
C SER A 53 -33.35 2.70 6.25
N LEU A 54 -32.87 3.31 7.34
CA LEU A 54 -33.30 4.63 7.81
C LEU A 54 -32.44 5.76 7.22
N MET A 55 -31.21 5.45 6.80
CA MET A 55 -30.26 6.41 6.23
C MET A 55 -29.72 5.90 4.89
N PRO A 56 -30.45 6.12 3.77
CA PRO A 56 -30.08 5.59 2.45
C PRO A 56 -28.77 6.17 1.90
N GLN A 57 -28.38 7.36 2.37
CA GLN A 57 -27.11 8.02 2.02
C GLN A 57 -25.91 7.43 2.76
N LYS A 58 -26.13 6.69 3.86
CA LYS A 58 -25.06 6.10 4.67
C LYS A 58 -24.74 4.70 4.14
N LYS A 59 -23.64 4.58 3.40
CA LYS A 59 -23.08 3.30 2.92
C LYS A 59 -21.86 2.94 3.75
N ASN A 60 -21.85 1.74 4.34
CA ASN A 60 -20.72 1.23 5.10
C ASN A 60 -19.80 0.40 4.18
N PRO A 61 -18.48 0.62 4.20
CA PRO A 61 -17.53 -0.10 3.34
C PRO A 61 -17.17 -1.49 3.88
N ASP A 62 -18.15 -2.33 4.19
CA ASP A 62 -17.95 -3.62 4.89
C ASP A 62 -17.01 -4.56 4.12
N SER A 63 -17.08 -4.55 2.77
CA SER A 63 -16.19 -5.35 1.92
C SER A 63 -14.71 -4.98 2.10
N LEU A 64 -14.39 -3.69 2.22
CA LEU A 64 -13.04 -3.20 2.43
C LEU A 64 -12.55 -3.49 3.85
N GLU A 65 -13.43 -3.34 4.84
CA GLU A 65 -13.14 -3.72 6.23
C GLU A 65 -12.84 -5.23 6.35
N LEU A 66 -13.58 -6.07 5.62
CA LEU A 66 -13.31 -7.50 5.53
C LEU A 66 -11.92 -7.77 4.95
N ILE A 67 -11.56 -7.14 3.83
CA ILE A 67 -10.22 -7.30 3.22
C ILE A 67 -9.12 -6.92 4.22
N ARG A 68 -9.28 -5.78 4.92
CA ARG A 68 -8.34 -5.32 5.95
C ARG A 68 -8.21 -6.34 7.09
N SER A 69 -9.33 -6.89 7.58
CA SER A 69 -9.33 -7.89 8.66
C SER A 69 -8.65 -9.21 8.25
N LYS A 70 -8.74 -9.61 6.97
CA LYS A 70 -8.16 -10.86 6.48
C LYS A 70 -6.64 -10.82 6.43
N ALA A 71 -6.02 -9.64 6.30
CA ALA A 71 -4.57 -9.52 6.31
C ALA A 71 -3.95 -10.05 7.61
N GLY A 72 -4.51 -9.66 8.77
CA GLY A 72 -4.06 -10.19 10.07
C GLY A 72 -4.27 -11.70 10.20
N ARG A 73 -5.37 -12.24 9.65
CA ARG A 73 -5.64 -13.68 9.66
C ARG A 73 -4.61 -14.47 8.83
N VAL A 74 -4.25 -14.00 7.64
CA VAL A 74 -3.27 -14.67 6.77
C VAL A 74 -1.87 -14.59 7.39
N PHE A 75 -1.47 -13.42 7.89
CA PHE A 75 -0.20 -13.25 8.59
C PHE A 75 -0.09 -14.15 9.83
N GLY A 76 -1.16 -14.25 10.63
CA GLY A 76 -1.19 -15.15 11.78
C GLY A 76 -0.99 -16.63 11.42
N ARG A 77 -1.46 -17.08 10.25
CA ARG A 77 -1.21 -18.44 9.75
C ARG A 77 0.25 -18.62 9.34
N CYS A 78 0.84 -17.64 8.67
CA CYS A 78 2.26 -17.63 8.31
C CYS A 78 3.15 -17.70 9.56
N ALA A 79 2.96 -16.78 10.49
CA ALA A 79 3.71 -16.74 11.75
C ALA A 79 3.52 -18.04 12.57
N GLY A 80 2.28 -18.55 12.65
CA GLY A 80 1.98 -19.81 13.33
C GLY A 80 2.69 -21.01 12.69
N LEU A 81 2.69 -21.12 11.36
CA LEU A 81 3.41 -22.19 10.66
C LEU A 81 4.92 -22.08 10.89
N LEU A 82 5.51 -20.89 10.74
CA LEU A 82 6.93 -20.68 10.98
C LEU A 82 7.34 -21.05 12.40
N MET A 83 6.52 -20.70 13.41
CA MET A 83 6.76 -21.09 14.79
C MET A 83 6.57 -22.59 15.04
N THR A 84 5.70 -23.26 14.27
CA THR A 84 5.53 -24.72 14.33
C THR A 84 6.73 -25.44 13.70
N LEU A 85 7.30 -24.89 12.63
CA LEU A 85 8.48 -25.44 11.97
C LEU A 85 9.78 -25.11 12.73
N LYS A 86 9.79 -24.00 13.47
CA LYS A 86 10.92 -23.55 14.28
C LYS A 86 11.26 -24.57 15.36
N GLY A 87 12.45 -25.15 15.28
CA GLY A 87 12.92 -26.12 16.27
C GLY A 87 12.39 -27.54 16.06
N LEU A 88 11.71 -27.82 14.94
CA LEU A 88 11.70 -29.17 14.39
C LEU A 88 13.14 -29.47 13.94
N GLY A 89 13.97 -30.02 14.82
CA GLY A 89 15.16 -30.67 14.30
C GLY A 89 14.74 -31.96 13.60
N SER A 90 15.70 -32.75 13.15
CA SER A 90 15.46 -34.21 13.16
C SER A 90 15.43 -34.73 14.62
N LEU A 91 14.72 -34.04 15.53
CA LEU A 91 15.05 -33.69 16.91
C LEU A 91 15.86 -32.38 17.05
N CYS A 92 15.15 -31.38 17.58
CA CYS A 92 15.46 -29.99 17.92
C CYS A 92 16.93 -29.65 18.21
N VAL A 93 17.58 -28.83 17.37
CA VAL A 93 18.53 -27.80 17.82
C VAL A 93 18.57 -26.65 16.81
N LEU A 94 18.58 -25.43 17.33
CA LEU A 94 19.02 -24.18 16.69
C LEU A 94 17.98 -23.39 15.88
N ALA A 95 17.25 -22.52 16.57
CA ALA A 95 16.86 -21.24 15.98
C ALA A 95 16.61 -20.20 17.07
N CYS A 96 17.66 -19.57 17.59
CA CYS A 96 17.54 -18.30 18.28
C CYS A 96 18.26 -17.24 17.45
N VAL A 97 17.54 -16.63 16.51
CA VAL A 97 17.93 -15.34 15.91
C VAL A 97 16.68 -14.50 15.92
N CYS A 98 16.68 -13.53 16.83
CA CYS A 98 15.67 -12.48 16.95
C CYS A 98 16.12 -11.37 15.98
N VAL A 99 15.37 -11.13 14.91
CA VAL A 99 15.61 -9.97 14.04
C VAL A 99 14.88 -8.79 14.64
N CYS A 100 15.64 -7.91 15.29
CA CYS A 100 15.19 -6.61 15.75
C CYS A 100 15.18 -5.64 14.56
N VAL A 101 13.99 -5.31 14.05
CA VAL A 101 13.84 -4.21 13.09
C VAL A 101 13.75 -2.91 13.90
N CYS A 102 14.91 -2.31 14.14
CA CYS A 102 15.01 -0.92 14.58
C CYS A 102 15.30 -0.09 13.32
N VAL A 103 14.27 0.54 12.76
CA VAL A 103 14.48 1.56 11.72
C VAL A 103 14.72 2.88 12.45
N CYS A 104 15.98 3.31 12.43
CA CYS A 104 16.34 4.70 12.67
C CYS A 104 15.76 5.55 11.54
N VAL A 105 14.79 6.42 11.85
CA VAL A 105 14.49 7.58 11.02
C VAL A 105 15.17 8.78 11.65
N SER A 106 16.38 9.07 11.20
CA SER A 106 17.09 10.30 11.52
C SER A 106 16.60 11.44 10.61
N GLY A 107 15.92 12.39 11.23
CA GLY A 107 16.05 13.84 11.00
C GLY A 107 15.93 14.40 9.58
N LEU A 108 14.85 15.13 9.33
CA LEU A 108 14.86 16.34 8.50
C LEU A 108 14.27 17.48 9.32
N PRO A 109 15.00 18.60 9.54
CA PRO A 109 14.38 19.78 10.13
C PRO A 109 13.46 20.43 9.10
N ALA A 110 12.16 20.46 9.41
CA ALA A 110 11.20 21.30 8.71
C ALA A 110 11.52 22.76 9.01
N ARG A 111 12.01 23.49 8.00
CA ARG A 111 12.21 24.94 8.07
C ARG A 111 10.84 25.60 7.94
N SER A 112 10.43 26.39 8.93
CA SER A 112 9.23 27.21 8.86
C SER A 112 9.36 28.28 7.77
N PRO A 113 8.28 28.61 7.04
CA PRO A 113 8.34 29.70 6.08
C PRO A 113 8.43 31.03 6.83
N GLY A 114 9.58 31.70 6.70
CA GLY A 114 9.68 33.12 6.96
C GLY A 114 8.80 33.88 5.99
N HIS A 115 8.11 34.91 6.48
CA HIS A 115 7.40 35.86 5.63
C HIS A 115 8.43 36.58 4.75
N HIS A 116 8.49 36.22 3.46
CA HIS A 116 9.36 36.90 2.52
C HIS A 116 8.65 38.12 1.97
N GLU A 117 9.19 39.28 2.35
CA GLU A 117 9.08 40.53 1.60
C GLU A 117 9.36 40.28 0.11
N SER A 118 8.60 40.96 -0.72
CA SER A 118 8.60 40.93 -2.19
C SER A 118 10.02 40.99 -2.79
N LEU A 119 10.54 39.84 -3.23
CA LEU A 119 11.73 39.76 -4.08
C LEU A 119 11.36 40.15 -5.53
N SER A 120 12.19 40.97 -6.15
CA SER A 120 12.15 41.42 -7.56
C SER A 120 12.31 40.31 -8.62
N LEU A 121 12.27 39.04 -8.21
CA LEU A 121 12.38 37.83 -9.04
C LEU A 121 11.02 37.29 -9.52
N PHE A 122 9.92 37.70 -8.89
CA PHE A 122 8.59 37.26 -9.30
C PHE A 122 8.10 38.07 -10.51
N SER A 123 8.25 37.48 -11.70
CA SER A 123 7.63 37.94 -12.94
C SER A 123 6.14 37.57 -12.97
N GLY A 124 5.43 38.05 -13.99
CA GLY A 124 4.03 37.67 -14.26
C GLY A 124 3.81 36.16 -14.43
N ASP A 125 4.87 35.40 -14.72
CA ASP A 125 4.84 33.94 -14.87
C ASP A 125 4.53 33.19 -13.56
N VAL A 126 4.58 33.84 -12.38
CA VAL A 126 4.24 33.18 -11.10
C VAL A 126 2.79 32.71 -11.05
N SER A 127 1.92 33.20 -11.94
CA SER A 127 0.54 32.73 -12.04
C SER A 127 0.45 31.23 -12.34
N CYS A 128 1.46 30.63 -13.00
CA CYS A 128 1.48 29.20 -13.28
C CYS A 128 1.61 28.32 -12.03
N VAL A 129 2.13 28.86 -10.92
CA VAL A 129 2.28 28.12 -9.65
C VAL A 129 0.92 27.80 -9.03
N TRP A 130 -0.11 28.61 -9.31
CA TRP A 130 -1.46 28.43 -8.80
C TRP A 130 -2.30 27.45 -9.62
N ASP A 131 -1.77 26.95 -10.74
CA ASP A 131 -2.42 25.91 -11.55
C ASP A 131 -1.98 24.51 -11.09
N TYR A 132 -2.92 23.74 -10.54
CA TYR A 132 -2.68 22.34 -10.16
C TYR A 132 -2.20 21.48 -11.32
N GLY A 133 -2.65 21.76 -12.56
CA GLY A 133 -2.21 21.06 -13.75
C GLY A 133 -0.71 21.30 -14.02
N HIS A 134 -0.27 22.55 -13.94
CA HIS A 134 1.14 22.90 -14.07
C HIS A 134 1.99 22.27 -12.96
N SER A 135 1.46 22.22 -11.73
CA SER A 135 2.14 21.57 -10.59
C SER A 135 2.41 20.07 -10.83
N VAL A 136 1.44 19.32 -11.35
CA VAL A 136 1.61 17.88 -11.61
C VAL A 136 2.62 17.63 -12.73
N GLU A 137 2.63 18.47 -13.77
CA GLU A 137 3.53 18.32 -14.91
C GLU A 137 5.01 18.58 -14.58
N GLN A 138 5.32 19.16 -13.41
CA GLN A 138 6.70 19.30 -12.93
C GLN A 138 7.36 17.94 -12.63
N TYR A 139 6.57 16.89 -12.37
CA TYR A 139 7.06 15.56 -12.00
C TYR A 139 7.26 14.65 -13.22
N GLY A 140 8.03 15.13 -14.21
CA GLY A 140 8.32 14.42 -15.47
C GLY A 140 9.38 13.32 -15.41
N ALA A 141 10.08 13.16 -14.28
CA ALA A 141 11.02 12.07 -14.08
C ALA A 141 10.33 10.70 -14.11
N LEU A 142 11.05 9.65 -14.49
CA LEU A 142 10.51 8.28 -14.50
C LEU A 142 9.99 7.89 -13.11
N GLY A 143 8.71 7.52 -13.04
CA GLY A 143 8.03 7.21 -11.77
C GLY A 143 7.30 8.41 -11.13
N GLY A 144 7.40 9.61 -11.73
CA GLY A 144 6.66 10.80 -11.30
C GLY A 144 5.19 10.80 -11.73
N THR A 145 4.45 11.85 -11.36
CA THR A 145 3.00 11.99 -11.58
C THR A 145 2.60 12.77 -12.83
N ALA A 146 3.56 13.32 -13.59
CA ALA A 146 3.27 13.97 -14.87
C ALA A 146 2.64 12.99 -15.86
N ARG A 147 1.80 13.48 -16.77
CA ARG A 147 1.05 12.63 -17.71
C ARG A 147 1.95 11.70 -18.52
N SER A 148 3.07 12.21 -19.02
CA SER A 148 4.05 11.43 -19.79
C SER A 148 4.68 10.28 -18.98
N SER A 149 4.94 10.50 -17.69
CA SER A 149 5.44 9.49 -16.76
C SER A 149 4.38 8.43 -16.47
N VAL A 150 3.13 8.83 -16.24
CA VAL A 150 2.01 7.90 -16.00
C VAL A 150 1.76 7.03 -17.24
N ASP A 151 1.77 7.60 -18.44
CA ASP A 151 1.64 6.85 -19.70
C ASP A 151 2.79 5.85 -19.90
N TRP A 152 4.00 6.20 -19.46
CA TRP A 152 5.12 5.27 -19.43
C TRP A 152 4.89 4.13 -18.42
N GLN A 153 4.46 4.42 -17.19
CA GLN A 153 4.17 3.41 -16.16
C GLN A 153 3.10 2.42 -16.61
N ILE A 154 2.00 2.91 -17.22
CA ILE A 154 0.93 2.06 -17.75
C ILE A 154 1.49 1.07 -18.79
N ARG A 155 2.36 1.54 -19.70
CA ARG A 155 3.00 0.66 -20.69
C ARG A 155 3.89 -0.39 -20.03
N GLN A 156 4.65 -0.02 -19.01
CA GLN A 156 5.50 -0.98 -18.29
C GLN A 156 4.68 -2.05 -17.58
N VAL A 157 3.60 -1.68 -16.87
CA VAL A 157 2.73 -2.64 -16.19
C VAL A 157 2.07 -3.58 -17.20
N ARG A 158 1.61 -3.07 -18.35
CA ARG A 158 1.06 -3.91 -19.42
C ARG A 158 2.09 -4.91 -19.96
N ALA A 159 3.33 -4.47 -20.19
CA ALA A 159 4.40 -5.37 -20.65
C ALA A 159 4.71 -6.46 -19.61
N LEU A 160 4.78 -6.10 -18.32
CA LEU A 160 4.98 -7.06 -17.23
C LEU A 160 3.86 -8.11 -17.18
N LEU A 161 2.59 -7.67 -17.30
CA LEU A 161 1.45 -8.60 -17.32
C LEU A 161 1.51 -9.57 -18.51
N GLN A 162 1.96 -9.11 -19.68
CA GLN A 162 2.15 -9.98 -20.86
C GLN A 162 3.24 -11.02 -20.63
N THR A 163 4.37 -10.63 -20.02
CA THR A 163 5.46 -11.57 -19.70
C THR A 163 5.05 -12.64 -18.68
N GLN A 164 4.18 -12.31 -17.73
CA GLN A 164 3.70 -13.27 -16.72
C GLN A 164 2.64 -14.26 -17.26
N GLN A 165 2.05 -13.98 -18.42
CA GLN A 165 1.06 -14.85 -19.07
C GLN A 165 1.68 -15.88 -20.03
N ALA A 166 2.97 -15.75 -20.33
CA ALA A 166 3.75 -16.65 -21.17
C ALA A 166 4.40 -17.75 -20.32
#